data_AF-A0A931KTX0-F1
#
_entry.id   AF-A0A931KTX0-F1
#
_cell.length_a   1.000
_cell.length_b   1.000
_cell.length_c   1.000
_cell.angle_alpha   90.00
_cell.angle_beta   90.00
_cell.angle_gamma   90.00
#
_symmetry.space_group_name_H-M   'P 1'
#
loop_
_entity.id
_entity.type
_entity.pdbx_description
1 polymer ?
#
loop_
_entity_poly.entity_id
_entity_poly.type
_entity_poly.pdbx_seq_one_letter_code
_entity_poly.pdbx_strand_id
1 'polypeptide(L)'
;MPDSGSVVVHKDPRLDMLIKKQVQINEETTRNARRNVKGYRLLVVITNNRDEALAAKSKLYNYFPELKSYLVWSSPNFQIRAGNFKEREDADEYRKKMNAYFPKGVFIMKDLIEVKLDIPSEDSEQ
;
A
#
# COMPACT_ATOMS: atom_id res chain seq x y z
N MET A 1 -26.00 19.89 -38.80
CA MET A 1 -25.10 21.04 -38.65
C MET A 1 -25.71 21.94 -37.58
N PRO A 2 -25.02 22.21 -36.46
CA PRO A 2 -23.78 21.58 -35.98
C PRO A 2 -24.11 20.13 -35.47
N ASP A 3 -23.69 19.53 -34.36
CA ASP A 3 -22.81 19.95 -33.25
C ASP A 3 -22.18 18.74 -32.50
N SER A 4 -21.70 18.97 -31.28
CA SER A 4 -20.60 18.28 -30.61
C SER A 4 -21.02 17.67 -29.27
N GLY A 5 -20.44 16.53 -28.86
CA GLY A 5 -20.75 15.98 -27.52
C GLY A 5 -20.30 14.56 -27.17
N SER A 6 -19.42 13.90 -27.93
CA SER A 6 -18.95 12.54 -27.58
C SER A 6 -18.01 12.52 -26.37
N VAL A 7 -18.58 12.64 -25.17
CA VAL A 7 -17.87 12.40 -23.91
C VAL A 7 -17.79 10.89 -23.70
N VAL A 8 -16.83 10.23 -24.36
CA VAL A 8 -16.50 8.82 -24.13
C VAL A 8 -15.85 8.72 -22.75
N VAL A 9 -16.70 8.55 -21.73
CA VAL A 9 -16.28 8.33 -20.34
C VAL A 9 -15.66 6.93 -20.23
N HIS A 10 -14.37 6.82 -20.51
CA HIS A 10 -13.54 5.69 -20.09
C HIS A 10 -13.38 5.70 -18.56
N LYS A 11 -14.47 5.36 -17.87
CA LYS A 11 -14.42 4.83 -16.51
C LYS A 11 -13.90 3.41 -16.61
N ASP A 12 -12.59 3.23 -16.41
CA ASP A 12 -11.95 1.91 -16.34
C ASP A 12 -12.69 1.03 -15.32
N PRO A 13 -13.41 -0.03 -15.76
CA PRO A 13 -14.40 -0.74 -14.91
C PRO A 13 -13.74 -1.75 -13.96
N ARG A 14 -12.52 -1.46 -13.50
CA ARG A 14 -11.69 -2.33 -12.66
C ARG A 14 -11.70 -1.95 -11.17
N LEU A 15 -12.32 -0.82 -10.79
CA LEU A 15 -12.26 -0.30 -9.42
C LEU A 15 -13.47 -0.70 -8.55
N ASP A 16 -14.62 -1.00 -9.15
CA ASP A 16 -15.89 -1.21 -8.44
C ASP A 16 -15.95 -2.47 -7.56
N MET A 17 -15.04 -3.44 -7.73
CA MET A 17 -15.11 -4.71 -6.98
C MET A 17 -14.36 -4.72 -5.63
N LEU A 18 -13.61 -3.66 -5.29
CA LEU A 18 -12.73 -3.67 -4.09
C LEU A 18 -13.18 -2.79 -2.91
N ILE A 19 -14.40 -2.21 -2.95
CA ILE A 19 -15.02 -1.50 -1.81
C ILE A 19 -15.74 -2.49 -0.86
N LYS A 20 -15.10 -3.64 -0.53
CA LYS A 20 -15.71 -4.67 0.34
C LYS A 20 -14.76 -5.34 1.35
N LYS A 21 -13.76 -4.59 1.88
CA LYS A 21 -13.03 -5.01 3.09
C LYS A 21 -12.41 -3.82 3.86
N GLN A 22 -13.22 -3.12 4.66
CA GLN A 22 -12.74 -2.01 5.52
C GLN A 22 -13.26 -2.05 6.98
N VAL A 23 -13.70 -3.20 7.49
CA VAL A 23 -13.93 -3.42 8.94
C VAL A 23 -13.50 -4.85 9.36
N GLN A 24 -12.19 -5.14 9.34
CA GLN A 24 -11.60 -6.33 10.01
C GLN A 24 -10.21 -6.08 10.64
N ILE A 25 -9.69 -4.85 10.57
CA ILE A 25 -8.37 -4.50 11.16
C ILE A 25 -8.58 -4.18 12.65
N ASN A 26 -8.80 -5.22 13.47
CA ASN A 26 -8.75 -5.09 14.93
C ASN A 26 -8.46 -6.43 15.65
N GLU A 27 -9.02 -7.55 15.18
CA GLU A 27 -8.97 -8.83 15.92
C GLU A 27 -7.65 -9.61 15.74
N GLU A 28 -6.97 -9.46 14.59
CA GLU A 28 -5.71 -10.18 14.29
C GLU A 28 -4.50 -9.64 15.10
N THR A 29 -4.65 -8.49 15.78
CA THR A 29 -3.56 -7.76 16.46
C THR A 29 -2.89 -8.58 17.57
N THR A 30 -3.59 -9.56 18.15
CA THR A 30 -3.13 -10.32 19.33
C THR A 30 -2.21 -11.51 19.01
N ARG A 31 -2.27 -12.08 17.79
CA ARG A 31 -1.37 -13.17 17.37
C ARG A 31 -0.13 -12.64 16.64
N ASN A 32 -0.29 -11.65 15.77
CA ASN A 32 0.79 -11.21 14.86
C ASN A 32 1.90 -10.44 15.59
N ALA A 33 1.63 -9.92 16.79
CA ALA A 33 2.62 -9.26 17.66
C ALA A 33 3.90 -10.08 17.93
N ARG A 34 3.85 -11.42 17.79
CA ARG A 34 5.02 -12.32 17.94
C ARG A 34 5.98 -12.34 16.73
N ARG A 35 5.70 -11.60 15.65
CA ARG A 35 6.49 -11.60 14.39
C ARG A 35 6.89 -10.20 13.89
N ASN A 36 6.79 -9.19 14.74
CA ASN A 36 7.16 -7.82 14.42
C ASN A 36 8.67 -7.61 14.56
N VAL A 37 9.35 -7.31 13.45
CA VAL A 37 10.79 -6.95 13.44
C VAL A 37 10.99 -5.48 13.08
N LYS A 38 12.14 -4.92 13.47
CA LYS A 38 12.56 -3.58 13.05
C LYS A 38 12.81 -3.60 11.55
N GLY A 39 12.20 -2.68 10.81
CA GLY A 39 12.40 -2.53 9.38
C GLY A 39 11.88 -1.19 8.87
N TYR A 40 11.43 -1.18 7.62
CA TYR A 40 11.10 0.04 6.89
C TYR A 40 9.79 -0.10 6.11
N ARG A 41 9.07 1.01 5.98
CA ARG A 41 7.89 1.17 5.12
C ARG A 41 8.02 2.44 4.29
N LEU A 42 7.47 2.41 3.09
CA LEU A 42 7.42 3.58 2.21
C LEU A 42 6.14 4.37 2.47
N LEU A 43 6.28 5.62 2.91
CA LEU A 43 5.20 6.61 2.89
C LEU A 43 5.12 7.20 1.49
N VAL A 44 3.94 7.12 0.88
CA VAL A 44 3.71 7.37 -0.56
C VAL A 44 2.84 8.59 -0.81
N VAL A 45 1.95 8.92 0.14
CA VAL A 45 1.25 10.22 0.19
C VAL A 45 0.82 10.52 1.64
N ILE A 46 0.84 11.80 2.00
CA ILE A 46 0.01 12.38 3.06
C ILE A 46 -0.98 13.32 2.38
N THR A 47 -2.25 13.26 2.77
CA THR A 47 -3.30 14.19 2.30
C THR A 47 -4.44 14.25 3.32
N ASN A 48 -5.07 15.42 3.46
CA ASN A 48 -6.32 15.58 4.21
C ASN A 48 -7.54 15.05 3.43
N ASN A 49 -7.43 14.84 2.12
CA ASN A 49 -8.53 14.38 1.28
C ASN A 49 -8.57 12.85 1.16
N ARG A 50 -9.68 12.23 1.60
CA ARG A 50 -9.89 10.77 1.55
C ARG A 50 -9.82 10.22 0.12
N ASP A 51 -10.30 10.99 -0.87
CA ASP A 51 -10.36 10.54 -2.26
C ASP A 51 -8.96 10.42 -2.89
N GLU A 52 -8.11 11.44 -2.69
CA GLU A 52 -6.69 11.37 -3.07
C GLU A 52 -5.96 10.16 -2.44
N ALA A 53 -6.23 9.87 -1.16
CA ALA A 53 -5.64 8.72 -0.48
C ALA A 53 -6.12 7.38 -1.09
N LEU A 54 -7.39 7.29 -1.49
CA LEU A 54 -7.94 6.11 -2.17
C LEU A 54 -7.39 5.96 -3.59
N ALA A 55 -7.29 7.05 -4.35
CA ALA A 55 -6.68 7.07 -5.68
C ALA A 55 -5.20 6.69 -5.62
N ALA A 56 -4.44 7.18 -4.64
CA ALA A 56 -3.06 6.80 -4.42
C ALA A 56 -2.91 5.32 -4.04
N LYS A 57 -3.76 4.80 -3.14
CA LYS A 57 -3.82 3.37 -2.81
C LYS A 57 -4.12 2.50 -4.05
N SER A 58 -5.02 2.95 -4.92
CA SER A 58 -5.41 2.24 -6.13
C SER A 58 -4.29 2.21 -7.18
N LYS A 59 -3.56 3.32 -7.37
CA LYS A 59 -2.31 3.34 -8.14
C LYS A 59 -1.29 2.36 -7.56
N LEU A 60 -1.14 2.34 -6.24
CA LEU A 60 -0.24 1.42 -5.53
C LEU A 60 -0.55 -0.04 -5.83
N TYR A 61 -1.83 -0.42 -5.76
CA TYR A 61 -2.29 -1.77 -6.06
C TYR A 61 -2.07 -2.16 -7.53
N ASN A 62 -2.25 -1.22 -8.47
CA ASN A 62 -2.06 -1.48 -9.90
C ASN A 62 -0.59 -1.58 -10.33
N TYR A 63 0.29 -0.71 -9.79
CA TYR A 63 1.72 -0.67 -10.18
C TYR A 63 2.63 -1.55 -9.31
N PHE A 64 2.24 -1.82 -8.06
CA PHE A 64 3.04 -2.57 -7.09
C PHE A 64 2.15 -3.56 -6.29
N PRO A 65 1.44 -4.49 -6.95
CA PRO A 65 0.52 -5.44 -6.28
C PRO A 65 1.21 -6.36 -5.25
N GLU A 66 2.52 -6.55 -5.37
CA GLU A 66 3.37 -7.25 -4.41
C GLU A 66 3.52 -6.52 -3.06
N LEU A 67 3.39 -5.19 -3.04
CA LEU A 67 3.59 -4.39 -1.84
C LEU A 67 2.27 -4.26 -1.07
N LYS A 68 2.21 -4.85 0.13
CA LYS A 68 1.10 -4.60 1.08
C LYS A 68 0.91 -3.08 1.29
N SER A 69 -0.20 -2.52 0.82
CA SER A 69 -0.58 -1.13 1.04
C SER A 69 -1.36 -0.96 2.35
N TYR A 70 -1.02 0.06 3.14
CA TYR A 70 -1.66 0.39 4.41
C TYR A 70 -2.18 1.82 4.37
N LEU A 71 -3.49 2.00 4.56
CA LEU A 71 -4.09 3.32 4.80
C LEU A 71 -4.11 3.56 6.31
N VAL A 72 -3.31 4.53 6.77
CA VAL A 72 -3.25 4.97 8.17
C VAL A 72 -3.97 6.30 8.27
N TRP A 73 -5.04 6.37 9.06
CA TRP A 73 -5.69 7.64 9.39
C TRP A 73 -5.05 8.24 10.63
N SER A 74 -4.66 9.50 10.53
CA SER A 74 -3.94 10.27 11.54
C SER A 74 -4.48 11.70 11.50
N SER A 75 -5.65 11.89 12.11
CA SER A 75 -6.48 13.10 12.00
C SER A 75 -5.66 14.40 12.13
N PRO A 76 -5.83 15.38 11.22
CA PRO A 76 -6.84 15.45 10.15
C PRO A 76 -6.44 14.76 8.84
N ASN A 77 -5.33 14.01 8.79
CA ASN A 77 -4.74 13.51 7.55
C ASN A 77 -4.88 11.98 7.36
N PHE A 78 -4.86 11.55 6.11
CA PHE A 78 -4.65 10.17 5.67
C PHE A 78 -3.21 10.01 5.18
N GLN A 79 -2.56 8.92 5.58
CA GLN A 79 -1.23 8.51 5.14
C GLN A 79 -1.36 7.17 4.40
N ILE A 80 -0.82 7.06 3.19
CA ILE A 80 -0.64 5.76 2.52
C ILE A 80 0.80 5.30 2.74
N ARG A 81 0.95 4.14 3.40
CA ARG A 81 2.22 3.42 3.54
C ARG A 81 2.21 2.17 2.66
N ALA A 82 3.37 1.69 2.26
CA ALA A 82 3.53 0.50 1.40
C ALA A 82 4.77 -0.33 1.75
N GLY A 83 4.63 -1.63 1.50
CA GLY A 83 5.70 -2.62 1.69
C GLY A 83 5.99 -2.95 3.16
N ASN A 84 6.91 -3.89 3.34
CA ASN A 84 7.47 -4.32 4.63
C ASN A 84 8.92 -4.74 4.38
N PHE A 85 9.83 -3.76 4.33
CA PHE A 85 11.21 -3.96 3.91
C PHE A 85 12.10 -4.21 5.13
N LYS A 86 12.90 -5.29 5.11
CA LYS A 86 13.86 -5.56 6.18
C LYS A 86 15.00 -4.55 6.11
N GLU A 87 15.55 -4.37 4.91
CA GLU A 87 16.71 -3.52 4.69
C GLU A 87 16.30 -2.13 4.19
N ARG A 88 17.21 -1.17 4.36
CA ARG A 88 16.99 0.20 3.87
C ARG A 88 17.18 0.28 2.36
N GLU A 89 18.01 -0.59 1.79
CA GLU A 89 18.37 -0.60 0.37
C GLU A 89 17.18 -1.06 -0.50
N ASP A 90 16.50 -2.15 -0.11
CA ASP A 90 15.21 -2.58 -0.70
C ASP A 90 14.23 -1.40 -0.78
N ALA A 91 14.05 -0.73 0.36
CA ALA A 91 13.13 0.39 0.49
C ALA A 91 13.56 1.57 -0.40
N ASP A 92 14.87 1.82 -0.59
CA ASP A 92 15.35 2.89 -1.45
C ASP A 92 15.18 2.58 -2.95
N GLU A 93 15.34 1.33 -3.35
CA GLU A 93 14.99 0.86 -4.70
C GLU A 93 13.50 1.04 -5.00
N TYR A 94 12.61 0.54 -4.12
CA TYR A 94 11.18 0.72 -4.31
C TYR A 94 10.77 2.19 -4.19
N ARG A 95 11.41 2.98 -3.32
CA ARG A 95 11.24 4.44 -3.27
C ARG A 95 11.54 5.06 -4.63
N LYS A 96 12.70 4.77 -5.24
CA LYS A 96 13.08 5.29 -6.57
C LYS A 96 12.04 4.92 -7.63
N LYS A 97 11.66 3.63 -7.70
CA LYS A 97 10.63 3.11 -8.62
C LYS A 97 9.28 3.83 -8.43
N MET A 98 8.82 4.00 -7.19
CA MET A 98 7.56 4.65 -6.87
C MET A 98 7.60 6.18 -7.09
N ASN A 99 8.74 6.85 -6.88
CA ASN A 99 8.86 8.30 -7.02
C ASN A 99 8.60 8.80 -8.47
N ALA A 100 8.70 7.92 -9.47
CA ALA A 100 8.29 8.21 -10.85
C ALA A 100 6.75 8.28 -11.02
N TYR A 101 5.97 7.58 -10.19
CA TYR A 101 4.50 7.52 -10.27
C TYR A 101 3.79 8.43 -9.26
N PHE A 102 4.49 8.84 -8.19
CA PHE A 102 3.95 9.60 -7.07
C PHE A 102 4.66 10.97 -6.91
N PRO A 103 4.19 12.04 -7.59
CA PRO A 103 4.88 13.34 -7.60
C PRO A 103 4.87 14.09 -6.26
N LYS A 104 4.10 13.62 -5.26
CA LYS A 104 4.15 14.13 -3.88
C LYS A 104 5.37 13.62 -3.09
N GLY A 105 6.20 12.77 -3.70
CA GLY A 105 7.43 12.23 -3.13
C GLY A 105 7.21 11.00 -2.26
N VAL A 106 8.16 10.06 -2.29
CA VAL A 106 8.11 8.82 -1.52
C VAL A 106 9.24 8.79 -0.48
N PHE A 107 8.88 8.47 0.77
CA PHE A 107 9.76 8.60 1.94
C PHE A 107 9.90 7.27 2.69
N ILE A 108 11.12 6.92 3.09
CA ILE A 108 11.39 5.71 3.89
C ILE A 108 11.18 6.03 5.38
N MET A 109 10.10 5.53 5.97
CA MET A 109 9.93 5.50 7.43
C MET A 109 10.53 4.22 8.03
N LYS A 110 11.12 4.36 9.23
CA LYS A 110 11.41 3.22 10.12
C LYS A 110 10.11 2.83 10.82
N ASP A 111 9.75 1.56 10.79
CA ASP A 111 8.48 1.04 11.32
C ASP A 111 8.66 -0.41 11.78
N LEU A 112 7.73 -0.93 12.58
CA LEU A 112 7.69 -2.36 12.91
C LEU A 112 6.97 -3.10 11.79
N ILE A 113 7.72 -3.94 11.07
CA ILE A 113 7.20 -4.71 9.95
C ILE A 113 6.81 -6.12 10.39
N GLU A 114 5.70 -6.59 9.82
CA GLU A 114 5.29 -7.99 9.93
C GLU A 114 6.11 -8.79 8.91
N VAL A 115 7.04 -9.60 9.40
CA VAL A 115 7.76 -10.56 8.55
C VAL A 115 7.07 -11.92 8.71
N LYS A 116 6.57 -12.45 7.60
CA LYS A 116 6.50 -13.91 7.46
C LYS A 116 7.93 -14.42 7.57
N LEU A 117 8.31 -14.95 8.74
CA LEU A 117 9.31 -16.01 8.70
C LEU A 117 8.63 -17.14 7.94
N ASP A 118 9.21 -17.50 6.81
CA ASP A 118 9.13 -18.89 6.40
C ASP A 118 9.71 -19.68 7.57
N ILE A 119 8.87 -20.49 8.22
CA ILE A 119 9.41 -21.58 9.02
C ILE A 119 9.82 -22.57 7.94
N PRO A 120 11.10 -22.95 7.82
CA PRO A 120 11.43 -24.09 6.98
C PRO A 120 10.63 -25.26 7.53
N SER A 121 9.67 -25.76 6.74
CA SER A 121 9.00 -27.00 7.05
C SER A 121 10.03 -28.10 6.91
N GLU A 122 10.56 -28.56 8.05
CA GLU A 122 11.29 -29.83 8.18
C GLU A 122 10.31 -30.99 7.98
N ASP A 123 9.72 -31.04 6.78
CA ASP A 123 9.11 -32.22 6.16
C ASP A 123 10.11 -32.79 5.14
N SER A 124 11.37 -32.91 5.59
CA SER A 124 12.32 -33.83 5.00
C SER A 124 12.13 -35.20 5.64
N GLU A 125 11.78 -36.17 4.81
CA GLU A 125 12.19 -37.57 4.97
C GLU A 125 11.47 -38.42 6.04
N GLN A 126 10.27 -38.91 5.70
CA GLN A 126 9.97 -40.36 5.64
C GLN A 126 8.72 -40.69 4.81
#